data_AF-Q5ULZ5-F1
#
_entry.id   AF-Q5ULZ5-F1
#
_cell.length_a   1.000
_cell.length_b   1.000
_cell.length_c   1.000
_cell.angle_alpha   90.00
_cell.angle_beta   90.00
_cell.angle_gamma   90.00
#
_symmetry.space_group_name_H-M   'P 1'
#
loop_
_entity.id
_entity.type
_entity.pdbx_description
1 polymer ?
#
loop_
_entity_poly.entity_id
_entity_poly.type
_entity_poly.pdbx_seq_one_letter_code
_entity_poly.pdbx_strand_id
1 'polypeptide(L)'
;LKNRKKTWKKPAFLDAPVSGGVLAAEAGTLTFMVAGSEEAYIAAKPLPFHGEEHSLLWWSRKWFTAMICYNLALAISMIGISESLALGQSLGISASTLTKVFIQDSS
;
A
#
# COMPACT_ATOMS: atom_id res chain seq x y z
N LEU A 1 16.90 45.24 19.38
CA LEU A 1 16.57 43.80 19.30
C LEU A 1 15.12 43.54 18.81
N LYS A 2 14.64 44.31 17.83
CA LYS A 2 13.36 44.07 17.13
C LYS A 2 13.71 43.94 15.65
N ASN A 3 13.25 42.85 14.99
CA ASN A 3 13.18 42.62 13.52
C ASN A 3 13.68 41.24 13.05
N ARG A 4 13.10 40.15 13.57
CA ARG A 4 13.01 38.90 12.80
C ARG A 4 11.63 38.27 12.96
N LYS A 5 10.62 38.82 12.28
CA LYS A 5 9.42 38.05 11.95
C LYS A 5 9.84 37.02 10.88
N LYS A 6 10.25 35.82 11.29
CA LYS A 6 10.45 34.69 10.37
C LYS A 6 9.09 34.32 9.79
N THR A 7 8.80 34.79 8.58
CA THR A 7 7.68 34.25 7.78
C THR A 7 8.06 32.83 7.38
N TRP A 8 7.56 31.84 8.11
CA TRP A 8 7.69 30.44 7.73
C TRP A 8 6.93 30.25 6.41
N LYS A 9 7.65 29.97 5.30
CA LYS A 9 7.00 29.44 4.10
C LYS A 9 6.33 28.12 4.49
N LYS A 10 5.08 27.91 4.09
CA LYS A 10 4.39 26.64 4.32
C LYS A 10 5.23 25.52 3.67
N PRO A 11 5.69 24.51 4.43
CA PRO A 11 6.45 23.41 3.86
C PRO A 11 5.57 22.62 2.90
N ALA A 12 6.14 22.20 1.78
CA ALA A 12 5.51 21.22 0.90
C ALA A 12 5.48 19.85 1.59
N PHE A 13 4.39 19.11 1.42
CA PHE A 13 4.17 17.82 2.06
C PHE A 13 3.83 16.77 1.00
N LEU A 14 4.52 15.63 1.06
CA LEU A 14 4.22 14.43 0.29
C LEU A 14 4.00 13.29 1.29
N ASP A 15 2.89 12.58 1.12
CA ASP A 15 2.62 11.33 1.81
C ASP A 15 2.93 10.17 0.87
N ALA A 16 3.79 9.24 1.28
CA ALA A 16 4.25 8.16 0.41
C ALA A 16 4.20 6.81 1.15
N PRO A 17 2.99 6.26 1.38
CA PRO A 17 2.86 4.90 1.88
C PRO A 17 3.58 3.91 0.94
N VAL A 18 4.15 2.87 1.55
CA VAL A 18 4.89 1.81 0.86
C VAL A 18 4.22 0.45 1.08
N SER A 19 4.23 -0.37 0.04
CA SER A 19 3.79 -1.78 0.08
C SER A 19 4.88 -2.69 -0.48
N GLY A 20 4.95 -3.95 -0.01
CA GLY A 20 5.92 -4.96 -0.50
C GLY A 20 6.63 -5.79 0.59
N GLY A 21 6.48 -5.44 1.87
CA GLY A 21 7.10 -6.20 2.97
C GLY A 21 8.63 -6.15 2.99
N VAL A 22 9.26 -6.94 3.87
CA VAL A 22 10.71 -6.90 4.10
C VAL A 22 11.50 -7.36 2.88
N LEU A 23 11.05 -8.42 2.20
CA LEU A 23 11.74 -8.97 1.02
C LEU A 23 11.78 -7.97 -0.15
N ALA A 24 10.71 -7.22 -0.39
CA ALA A 24 10.72 -6.16 -1.42
C ALA A 24 11.57 -4.95 -0.99
N ALA A 25 11.68 -4.68 0.32
CA ALA A 25 12.58 -3.65 0.83
C ALA A 25 14.05 -3.99 0.58
N GLU A 26 14.45 -5.25 0.84
CA GLU A 26 15.80 -5.74 0.56
C GLU A 26 16.11 -5.79 -0.94
N ALA A 27 15.11 -6.16 -1.76
CA ALA A 27 15.25 -6.22 -3.21
C ALA A 27 15.17 -4.83 -3.90
N GLY A 28 14.82 -3.77 -3.17
CA GLY A 28 14.62 -2.43 -3.75
C GLY A 28 13.42 -2.37 -4.72
N THR A 29 12.41 -3.20 -4.49
CA THR A 29 11.19 -3.31 -5.32
C THR A 29 9.94 -2.86 -4.56
N LEU A 30 10.10 -2.10 -3.47
CA LEU A 30 8.97 -1.53 -2.74
C LEU A 30 8.09 -0.70 -3.67
N THR A 31 6.78 -0.89 -3.57
CA THR A 31 5.85 -0.02 -4.28
C THR A 31 5.65 1.24 -3.47
N PHE A 32 6.15 2.36 -3.99
CA PHE A 32 5.89 3.68 -3.42
C PHE A 32 4.63 4.27 -4.05
N MET A 33 3.73 4.76 -3.21
CA MET A 33 2.48 5.35 -3.66
C MET A 33 2.42 6.80 -3.18
N VAL A 34 2.98 7.72 -3.97
CA VAL A 34 3.20 9.11 -3.57
C VAL A 34 1.95 9.97 -3.80
N ALA A 35 1.49 10.63 -2.75
CA ALA A 35 0.37 11.57 -2.74
C ALA A 35 0.84 12.96 -2.27
N GLY A 36 0.55 13.98 -3.07
CA GLY A 36 0.93 15.36 -2.75
C GLY A 36 0.87 16.25 -3.98
N SER A 37 1.32 17.50 -3.85
CA SER A 37 1.19 18.46 -4.94
C SER A 37 2.19 18.11 -6.05
N GLU A 38 1.84 18.40 -7.30
CA GLU A 38 2.69 18.15 -8.46
C GLU A 38 4.07 18.78 -8.29
N GLU A 39 4.09 20.01 -7.78
CA GLU A 39 5.32 20.78 -7.58
C GLU A 39 6.21 20.14 -6.52
N ALA A 40 5.59 19.58 -5.46
CA ALA A 40 6.31 18.86 -4.42
C ALA A 40 6.87 17.54 -4.94
N TYR A 41 6.08 16.80 -5.75
CA TYR A 41 6.49 15.54 -6.35
C TYR A 41 7.64 15.73 -7.35
N ILE A 42 7.54 16.71 -8.26
CA ILE A 42 8.62 17.05 -9.21
C ILE A 42 9.90 17.42 -8.46
N ALA A 43 9.80 18.16 -7.36
CA ALA A 43 10.95 18.51 -6.53
C ALA A 43 11.56 17.29 -5.79
N ALA A 44 10.75 16.26 -5.49
CA ALA A 44 11.17 15.04 -4.81
C ALA A 44 11.61 13.92 -5.77
N LYS A 45 11.28 14.01 -7.07
CA LYS A 45 11.66 13.06 -8.12
C LYS A 45 13.15 12.68 -8.20
N PRO A 46 14.12 13.59 -7.96
CA PRO A 46 15.54 13.20 -7.99
C PRO A 46 15.99 12.43 -6.73
N LEU A 47 15.12 12.20 -5.74
CA LEU A 47 15.45 11.38 -4.59
C LEU A 47 15.51 9.91 -5.01
N PRO A 48 16.49 9.13 -4.52
CA PRO A 48 16.64 7.72 -4.88
C PRO A 48 15.55 6.89 -4.17
N PHE A 49 14.38 6.78 -4.80
CA PHE A 49 13.36 5.80 -4.43
C PHE A 49 13.80 4.43 -4.96
N HIS A 50 14.19 3.53 -4.06
CA HIS A 50 14.57 2.16 -4.40
C HIS A 50 13.31 1.28 -4.48
N GLY A 51 12.51 1.47 -5.52
CA GLY A 51 11.22 0.80 -5.65
C GLY A 51 10.59 0.95 -7.03
N GLU A 52 9.65 0.07 -7.37
CA GLU A 52 8.78 0.28 -8.53
C GLU A 52 7.82 1.43 -8.23
N GLU A 53 7.96 2.51 -8.99
CA GLU A 53 7.10 3.68 -8.87
C GLU A 53 5.77 3.45 -9.59
N HIS A 54 4.72 3.14 -8.84
CA HIS A 54 3.36 3.11 -9.36
C HIS A 54 2.69 4.46 -9.06
N SER A 55 2.98 5.46 -9.89
CA SER A 55 2.40 6.80 -9.81
C SER A 55 0.95 6.79 -10.32
N LEU A 56 0.03 6.22 -9.55
CA LEU A 56 -1.39 6.31 -9.87
C LEU A 56 -2.12 7.11 -8.80
N LEU A 57 -2.66 8.26 -9.22
CA LEU A 57 -3.56 9.19 -8.51
C LEU A 57 -2.88 10.37 -7.81
N TRP A 58 -2.41 11.28 -8.65
CA TRP A 58 -2.13 12.68 -8.35
C TRP A 58 -3.19 13.33 -7.45
N TRP A 59 -2.71 13.92 -6.34
CA TRP A 59 -3.30 14.94 -5.46
C TRP A 59 -4.71 14.73 -4.86
N SER A 60 -5.45 13.68 -5.23
CA SER A 60 -6.81 13.55 -4.72
C SER A 60 -6.79 13.02 -3.29
N ARG A 61 -7.51 13.71 -2.38
CA ARG A 61 -7.92 13.19 -1.06
C ARG A 61 -8.51 11.77 -1.11
N LYS A 62 -8.94 11.34 -2.30
CA LYS A 62 -9.41 10.00 -2.65
C LYS A 62 -8.34 8.91 -2.56
N TRP A 63 -7.05 9.23 -2.54
CA TRP A 63 -5.97 8.24 -2.43
C TRP A 63 -6.02 7.49 -1.09
N PHE A 64 -6.13 8.22 0.01
CA PHE A 64 -6.31 7.63 1.34
C PHE A 64 -7.59 6.78 1.41
N THR A 65 -8.66 7.24 0.76
CA THR A 65 -9.90 6.45 0.62
C THR A 65 -9.67 5.17 -0.19
N ALA A 66 -8.94 5.23 -1.31
CA ALA A 66 -8.62 4.06 -2.12
C ALA A 66 -7.77 3.05 -1.34
N MET A 67 -6.80 3.52 -0.54
CA MET A 67 -5.99 2.68 0.34
C MET A 67 -6.84 1.99 1.42
N ILE A 68 -7.76 2.73 2.05
CA ILE A 68 -8.71 2.14 3.00
C ILE A 68 -9.56 1.07 2.31
N CYS A 69 -10.08 1.35 1.11
CA CYS A 69 -10.84 0.38 0.33
C CYS A 69 -10.01 -0.86 -0.01
N TYR A 70 -8.74 -0.69 -0.40
CA TYR A 70 -7.83 -1.79 -0.72
C TYR A 70 -7.58 -2.68 0.51
N ASN A 71 -7.22 -2.08 1.64
CA ASN A 71 -6.98 -2.84 2.87
C ASN A 71 -8.25 -3.50 3.40
N LEU A 72 -9.42 -2.85 3.26
CA LEU A 72 -10.71 -3.43 3.62
C LEU A 72 -11.04 -4.64 2.74
N ALA A 73 -10.85 -4.55 1.43
CA ALA A 73 -11.07 -5.66 0.51
C ALA A 73 -10.17 -6.85 0.86
N LEU A 74 -8.87 -6.60 1.09
CA LEU A 74 -7.93 -7.62 1.54
C LEU A 74 -8.38 -8.28 2.85
N ALA A 75 -8.81 -7.48 3.84
CA ALA A 75 -9.27 -7.99 5.13
C ALA A 75 -10.51 -8.89 4.97
N ILE A 76 -11.49 -8.47 4.17
CA ILE A 76 -12.71 -9.27 3.91
C ILE A 76 -12.36 -10.57 3.21
N SER A 77 -11.47 -10.54 2.20
CA SER A 77 -11.02 -11.75 1.52
C SER A 77 -10.30 -12.72 2.46
N MET A 78 -9.43 -12.22 3.35
CA MET A 78 -8.74 -13.06 4.33
C MET A 78 -9.72 -13.69 5.34
N ILE A 79 -10.72 -12.94 5.79
CA ILE A 79 -11.77 -13.47 6.68
C ILE A 79 -12.56 -14.57 5.97
N GLY A 80 -13.02 -14.32 4.73
CA GLY A 80 -13.78 -15.30 3.95
C GLY A 80 -13.01 -16.60 3.71
N ILE A 81 -11.71 -16.51 3.37
CA ILE A 81 -10.85 -17.69 3.21
C ILE A 81 -10.69 -18.41 4.56
N SER A 82 -10.47 -17.68 5.65
CA SER A 82 -10.28 -18.26 6.99
C SER A 82 -11.52 -19.02 7.48
N GLU A 83 -12.71 -18.43 7.33
CA GLU A 83 -13.97 -19.07 7.71
C GLU A 83 -14.28 -20.28 6.82
N SER A 84 -14.02 -20.19 5.52
CA SER A 84 -14.22 -21.30 4.60
C SER A 84 -13.29 -22.48 4.92
N LEU A 85 -12.03 -22.21 5.26
CA LEU A 85 -11.08 -23.22 5.73
C LEU A 85 -11.56 -23.88 7.03
N ALA A 86 -11.99 -23.08 8.01
CA ALA A 86 -12.49 -23.60 9.29
C ALA A 86 -13.75 -24.46 9.12
N LEU A 87 -14.70 -24.03 8.28
CA LEU A 87 -15.88 -24.81 7.94
C LEU A 87 -15.51 -26.12 7.24
N GLY A 88 -14.65 -26.07 6.23
CA GLY A 88 -14.22 -27.26 5.50
C GLY A 88 -13.49 -28.27 6.40
N GLN A 89 -12.68 -27.79 7.35
CA GLN A 89 -12.09 -28.64 8.40
C GLN A 89 -13.14 -29.28 9.29
N SER A 90 -14.16 -28.52 9.72
CA SER A 90 -15.25 -29.06 10.55
C SER A 90 -16.08 -30.12 9.84
N LEU A 91 -16.17 -30.05 8.50
CA LEU A 91 -16.82 -31.02 7.63
C LEU A 91 -15.91 -32.21 7.25
N GLY A 92 -14.69 -32.27 7.80
CA GLY A 92 -13.77 -33.39 7.62
C GLY A 92 -12.86 -33.30 6.39
N ILE A 93 -12.83 -32.16 5.69
CA ILE A 93 -11.89 -31.93 4.59
C ILE A 93 -10.57 -31.40 5.17
N SER A 94 -9.44 -31.98 4.76
CA SER A 94 -8.14 -31.50 5.21
C SER A 94 -7.86 -30.09 4.69
N ALA A 95 -7.28 -29.24 5.54
CA ALA A 95 -6.87 -27.88 5.15
C ALA A 95 -5.93 -27.86 3.94
N SER A 96 -5.07 -28.87 3.80
CA SER A 96 -4.17 -29.02 2.66
C SER A 96 -4.90 -29.21 1.33
N THR A 97 -6.03 -29.92 1.34
CA THR A 97 -6.87 -30.13 0.14
C THR A 97 -7.62 -28.85 -0.21
N LEU A 98 -8.21 -28.17 0.77
CA LEU A 98 -8.90 -26.90 0.55
C LEU A 98 -7.95 -25.79 0.07
N THR A 99 -6.75 -25.73 0.64
CA THR A 99 -5.71 -24.78 0.22
C THR A 99 -5.31 -25.01 -1.24
N LYS A 100 -5.22 -26.27 -1.68
CA LYS A 100 -4.98 -26.59 -3.10
C LYS A 100 -6.11 -26.12 -4.00
N VAL A 101 -7.36 -26.22 -3.56
CA VAL A 101 -8.53 -25.70 -4.31
C VAL A 101 -8.49 -24.17 -4.41
N PHE A 102 -8.13 -23.46 -3.34
CA PHE A 102 -8.02 -22.00 -3.36
C PHE A 102 -6.85 -21.48 -4.21
N ILE A 103 -5.75 -22.24 -4.27
CA ILE A 103 -4.54 -21.87 -5.04
C ILE A 103 -4.61 -22.41 -6.48
N GLN A 104 -5.56 -23.29 -6.80
CA GLN A 104 -5.81 -23.80 -8.16
C GLN A 104 -6.48 -22.73 -9.04
N ASP A 105 -5.71 -21.70 -9.38
CA ASP A 105 -5.82 -20.99 -10.65
C ASP A 105 -4.51 -20.19 -10.88
N SER A 106 -3.55 -20.82 -11.54
CA SER A 106 -2.29 -20.23 -12.03
C SER A 106 -1.58 -21.26 -12.92
N SER A 107 -2.20 -21.60 -14.05
CA SER A 107 -1.53 -22.20 -15.21
C SER A 107 -1.53 -21.19 -16.34
#